data_AF-A0A7V2EG27-F1
#
_entry.id   AF-A0A7V2EG27-F1
#
_cell.length_a   1.000
_cell.length_b   1.000
_cell.length_c   1.000
_cell.angle_alpha   90.00
_cell.angle_beta   90.00
_cell.angle_gamma   90.00
#
_symmetry.space_group_name_H-M   'P 1'
#
loop_
_entity.id
_entity.type
_entity.pdbx_description
1 polymer ?
#
loop_
_entity_poly.entity_id
_entity_poly.type
_entity_poly.pdbx_seq_one_letter_code
_entity_poly.pdbx_strand_id
1 'polypeptide(L)' 'VMPIHTTHFPMLQRNLLYTAITRAKKLFVMVGTKKAIAISVKNNRVEKRYSSLERYLKML' A
#
# COMPACT_ATOMS: atom_id res chain seq x y z
N VAL A 1 1.21 9.47 -12.77
CA VAL A 1 2.58 9.67 -12.22
C VAL A 1 2.50 9.55 -10.71
N MET A 2 3.41 8.83 -10.05
CA MET A 2 3.43 8.64 -8.59
C MET A 2 4.81 9.02 -8.02
N PRO A 3 4.90 10.00 -7.11
CA PRO A 3 6.13 10.25 -6.35
C PRO A 3 6.30 9.20 -5.23
N ILE A 4 7.52 8.70 -5.03
CA ILE A 4 7.85 7.75 -3.96
C ILE A 4 9.17 8.10 -3.25
N HIS A 5 9.04 8.67 -2.05
CA HIS A 5 10.16 9.13 -1.25
C HIS A 5 10.03 8.66 0.19
N THR A 6 11.15 8.58 0.90
CA THR A 6 11.18 8.20 2.32
C THR A 6 10.55 9.23 3.25
N THR A 7 10.27 10.45 2.77
CA THR A 7 9.53 11.48 3.53
C THR A 7 8.11 11.04 3.87
N HIS A 8 7.49 10.18 3.04
CA HIS A 8 6.16 9.61 3.28
C HIS A 8 6.24 8.22 3.88
N PHE A 9 7.19 7.99 4.81
CA PHE A 9 7.49 6.68 5.37
C PHE A 9 6.26 5.87 5.84
N PRO A 10 5.27 6.44 6.56
CA PRO A 10 4.10 5.68 7.02
C PRO A 10 3.24 5.11 5.87
N MET A 11 3.29 5.75 4.69
CA MET A 11 2.53 5.34 3.51
C MET A 11 3.28 4.33 2.63
N LEU A 12 4.54 4.00 2.94
CA LEU A 12 5.33 3.02 2.20
C LEU A 12 4.89 1.59 2.55
N GLN A 13 3.74 1.19 2.03
CA GLN A 13 3.12 -0.12 2.23
C GLN A 13 2.85 -0.81 0.88
N ARG A 14 2.88 -2.15 0.86
CA ARG A 14 2.70 -2.95 -0.36
C ARG A 14 1.31 -2.76 -0.97
N ASN A 15 0.27 -2.73 -0.13
CA ASN A 15 -1.11 -2.51 -0.55
C ASN A 15 -1.28 -1.16 -1.28
N LEU A 16 -0.72 -0.08 -0.73
CA LEU A 16 -0.82 1.25 -1.35
C LEU A 16 -0.08 1.31 -2.69
N LEU A 17 1.11 0.71 -2.76
CA LEU A 17 1.87 0.59 -4.00
C LEU A 17 1.09 -0.19 -5.07
N TYR A 18 0.50 -1.33 -4.69
CA TYR A 18 -0.34 -2.14 -5.58
C TYR A 18 -1.55 -1.37 -6.10
N THR A 19 -2.24 -0.62 -5.23
CA THR A 19 -3.35 0.24 -5.63
C THR A 19 -2.92 1.32 -6.62
N ALA A 20 -1.78 1.98 -6.37
CA ALA A 20 -1.28 3.02 -7.26
C ALA A 20 -0.94 2.47 -8.67
N ILE A 21 -0.36 1.28 -8.74
CA ILE A 21 -0.05 0.58 -10.00
C ILE A 21 -1.35 0.23 -10.75
N THR A 22 -2.31 -0.39 -10.07
CA THR A 22 -3.57 -0.87 -10.69
C THR A 22 -4.53 0.24 -11.10
N ARG A 23 -4.39 1.46 -10.56
CA ARG A 23 -5.17 2.63 -11.01
C ARG A 23 -4.69 3.22 -12.35
N ALA A 24 -3.50 2.84 -12.85
CA ALA A 24 -3.01 3.33 -14.14
C ALA A 24 -3.60 2.54 -15.31
N LYS A 25 -4.21 3.22 -16.29
CA LYS A 25 -4.93 2.57 -17.41
C LYS A 25 -4.06 2.22 -18.62
N LYS A 26 -3.00 2.98 -18.86
CA LYS A 26 -2.16 2.87 -20.08
C LYS A 26 -0.67 2.97 -19.80
N LEU A 27 -0.28 3.90 -18.92
CA LEU A 27 1.10 4.11 -18.52
C LEU A 27 1.15 4.50 -17.04
N PHE A 28 2.06 3.87 -16.31
CA PHE A 28 2.36 4.20 -14.94
C PHE A 28 3.82 4.68 -14.84
N VAL A 29 4.00 5.94 -14.46
CA VAL A 29 5.33 6.52 -14.23
C VAL A 29 5.51 6.72 -12.74
N MET A 30 6.55 6.12 -12.16
CA MET A 30 6.93 6.28 -10.76
C MET A 30 8.24 7.08 -10.69
N VAL A 31 8.29 8.09 -9.83
CA VAL A 31 9.45 8.97 -9.67
C VAL A 31 9.87 8.96 -8.21
N GLY A 32 11.13 8.65 -7.91
CA GLY A 32 11.58 8.56 -6.54
C GLY A 32 12.83 7.71 -6.34
N THR A 33 12.96 7.09 -5.16
CA THR A 33 14.17 6.35 -4.78
C THR A 33 13.96 4.84 -4.74
N LYS A 34 14.97 4.07 -5.15
CA LYS A 34 14.99 2.60 -5.03
C LYS A 34 14.75 2.14 -3.58
N LYS A 35 15.27 2.88 -2.60
CA LYS A 35 15.08 2.61 -1.17
C LYS A 35 13.60 2.69 -0.78
N ALA A 36 12.88 3.73 -1.18
CA ALA A 36 11.47 3.87 -0.86
C ALA A 36 10.63 2.75 -1.50
N ILE A 37 10.96 2.33 -2.73
CA ILE A 37 10.32 1.17 -3.38
C ILE A 37 10.59 -0.11 -2.59
N ALA A 38 11.84 -0.37 -2.21
CA ALA A 38 12.20 -1.56 -1.44
C ALA A 38 11.46 -1.63 -0.09
N ILE A 39 11.33 -0.49 0.60
CA ILE A 39 10.55 -0.38 1.84
C ILE A 39 9.08 -0.73 1.57
N SER A 40 8.45 -0.09 0.57
CA SER A 40 7.04 -0.34 0.23
C SER A 40 6.77 -1.81 -0.14
N VAL A 41 7.65 -2.41 -0.93
CA VAL A 41 7.50 -3.82 -1.33
C VAL A 41 7.70 -4.75 -0.14
N LYS A 42 8.70 -4.50 0.72
CA LYS A 42 8.96 -5.34 1.90
C LYS A 42 7.88 -5.19 2.98
N ASN A 43 7.23 -4.02 3.06
CA ASN A 43 6.21 -3.72 4.05
C ASN A 43 4.86 -4.36 3.68
N ASN A 44 4.72 -5.65 3.93
CA ASN A 44 3.48 -6.41 3.86
C ASN A 44 2.75 -6.47 5.22
N ARG A 45 2.96 -5.49 6.12
CA ARG A 45 2.19 -5.44 7.35
C ARG A 45 0.73 -5.20 6.99
N VAL A 46 -0.09 -6.22 7.23
CA VAL A 46 -1.53 -6.05 7.33
C VAL A 46 -1.75 -5.37 8.67
N GLU A 47 -2.02 -4.07 8.65
CA GLU A 47 -2.46 -3.34 9.84
C GLU A 47 -3.71 -4.05 10.40
N LYS A 48 -3.67 -4.43 11.68
CA LYS A 48 -4.81 -5.10 12.31
C LYS A 48 -5.98 -4.11 12.34
N ARG A 49 -6.97 -4.34 11.48
CA ARG A 49 -8.22 -3.60 11.52
C ARG A 49 -9.10 -4.17 12.62
N TYR A 50 -9.17 -3.48 13.74
CA TYR A 50 -10.12 -3.80 14.80
C TYR A 50 -11.53 -3.47 14.31
N SER A 51 -12.28 -4.50 13.94
CA SER A 51 -13.67 -4.39 13.48
C SER A 51 -14.47 -5.59 13.97
N SER A 52 -15.67 -5.35 14.50
CA SER A 52 -16.57 -6.42 14.95
C SER A 52 -17.30 -7.13 13.81
N LEU A 53 -17.11 -6.71 12.56
CA LEU A 53 -17.82 -7.26 11.39
C LEU A 53 -17.63 -8.79 11.26
N GLU A 54 -16.39 -9.27 11.43
CA GLU A 54 -16.10 -10.70 11.38
C GLU A 54 -16.85 -11.48 12.47
N ARG A 55 -16.94 -10.90 13.68
CA ARG A 55 -17.68 -11.49 14.80
C ARG A 55 -19.17 -11.59 14.49
N TYR A 56 -19.76 -10.54 13.92
CA TYR A 56 -21.18 -10.55 13.56
C TYR A 56 -21.51 -11.54 12.44
N LEU A 57 -20.66 -11.66 11.41
CA LEU A 57 -20.87 -12.59 10.31
C LEU A 57 -20.78 -14.08 10.73
N LYS A 58 -20.01 -14.40 11.77
CA LYS A 58 -19.89 -15.77 12.31
C LYS A 58 -21.01 -16.17 13.27
N MET A 59 -21.84 -15.21 13.69
CA MET A 59 -22.91 -15.43 14.67
C MET A 59 -24.30 -15.56 14.00
N LEU A 60 -24.38 -15.26 12.69
CA LEU A 60 -25.44 -15.69 11.78
C LEU A 60 -25.18 -17.13 11.32
#